data_AF-A0ABD6EQP8-F1
#
_entry.id   AF-A0ABD6EQP8-F1
#
_cell.length_a   1.000
_cell.length_b   1.000
_cell.length_c   1.000
_cell.angle_alpha   90.00
_cell.angle_beta   90.00
_cell.angle_gamma   90.00
#
_symmetry.space_group_name_H-M   'P 1'
#
loop_
_entity.id
_entity.type
_entity.pdbx_description
1 polymer ?
#
loop_
_entity_poly.entity_id
_entity_poly.type
_entity_poly.pdbx_seq_one_letter_code
_entity_poly.pdbx_strand_id
1 'polypeptide(L)'
;MDTINFSFWNEKSSKYVVTYKGIPYNGYFAACACVNRAIDEGIPLLNAEFMKSITVDNVKEIFKSDSGSPIPLVEERVKVISEAGRILEEKFNGTFYSCIENCNRSAVELLKIVTNNFESYRDYAEYKGQKVSFLKRAQILVADIYNSCKEKIRLADFSDIGQLTMFADYRVPQSLCFLGALEYSPVLKKILCEGTLDNGSEIEVELRGFSIFVCDEVTAMIRYLRTPADANLQVINAIDVDVFLWFYRRKYACEVEEKIPYHKTRCIYY
;
A
#
# COMPACT_ATOMS: atom_id res chain seq x y z
N MET A 1 6.69 7.79 1.18
CA MET A 1 6.79 6.37 0.79
C MET A 1 5.54 5.90 0.05
N ASP A 2 4.35 6.29 0.47
CA ASP A 2 3.09 5.72 -0.06
C ASP A 2 2.82 6.07 -1.53
N THR A 3 3.28 7.24 -1.98
CA THR A 3 3.21 7.65 -3.40
C THR A 3 3.88 6.65 -4.33
N ILE A 4 4.89 5.92 -3.83
CA ILE A 4 5.71 4.96 -4.58
C ILE A 4 5.51 3.51 -4.10
N ASN A 5 4.50 3.26 -3.27
CA ASN A 5 4.21 1.95 -2.70
C ASN A 5 3.46 1.04 -3.69
N PHE A 6 4.16 0.62 -4.74
CA PHE A 6 3.63 -0.26 -5.77
C PHE A 6 4.71 -1.05 -6.53
N SER A 7 4.34 -2.18 -7.15
CA SER A 7 5.03 -2.97 -8.16
C SER A 7 6.44 -3.41 -7.78
N PHE A 8 6.56 -4.13 -6.66
CA PHE A 8 7.86 -4.63 -6.17
C PHE A 8 8.25 -6.02 -6.65
N TRP A 9 7.38 -6.72 -7.37
CA TRP A 9 7.68 -8.03 -7.93
C TRP A 9 8.27 -7.89 -9.35
N ASN A 10 9.24 -8.74 -9.68
CA ASN A 10 9.88 -8.81 -10.99
C ASN A 10 9.45 -10.08 -11.74
N GLU A 11 9.45 -10.03 -13.07
CA GLU A 11 9.21 -11.21 -13.93
C GLU A 11 10.43 -12.14 -13.98
N LYS A 12 11.63 -11.59 -13.80
CA LYS A 12 12.88 -12.36 -13.78
C LYS A 12 13.04 -13.08 -12.43
N SER A 13 13.64 -14.26 -12.48
CA SER A 13 13.96 -15.09 -11.29
C SER A 13 14.91 -14.41 -10.29
N SER A 14 15.58 -13.31 -10.68
CA SER A 14 16.41 -12.50 -9.80
C SER A 14 15.57 -11.59 -8.88
N LYS A 15 15.67 -11.82 -7.58
CA LYS A 15 15.02 -10.97 -6.57
C LYS A 15 15.58 -9.54 -6.65
N TYR A 16 14.71 -8.54 -6.64
CA TYR A 16 15.10 -7.15 -6.42
C TYR A 16 15.54 -7.00 -4.96
N VAL A 17 16.85 -6.88 -4.75
CA VAL A 17 17.48 -6.78 -3.43
C VAL A 17 18.30 -5.49 -3.35
N VAL A 18 18.20 -4.81 -2.22
CA VAL A 18 18.93 -3.57 -1.92
C VAL A 18 19.57 -3.74 -0.56
N THR A 19 20.89 -3.58 -0.49
CA THR A 19 21.63 -3.57 0.77
C THR A 19 21.76 -2.14 1.28
N TYR A 20 21.31 -1.91 2.51
CA TYR A 20 21.42 -0.61 3.18
C TYR A 20 21.91 -0.83 4.62
N LYS A 21 22.97 -0.10 5.00
CA LYS A 21 23.66 -0.26 6.30
C LYS A 21 24.02 -1.71 6.63
N GLY A 22 24.48 -2.46 5.63
CA GLY A 22 24.92 -3.86 5.75
C GLY A 22 23.80 -4.89 5.81
N ILE A 23 22.53 -4.48 5.70
CA ILE A 23 21.36 -5.37 5.76
C ILE A 23 20.71 -5.47 4.37
N PRO A 24 20.49 -6.69 3.83
CA PRO A 24 19.79 -6.87 2.56
C PRO A 24 18.26 -6.82 2.76
N TYR A 25 17.59 -6.02 1.93
CA TYR A 25 16.14 -5.87 1.91
C TYR A 25 15.54 -6.31 0.57
N ASN A 26 14.26 -6.72 0.58
CA ASN A 26 13.50 -7.10 -0.62
C ASN A 26 12.06 -6.55 -0.59
N GLY A 27 11.41 -6.53 -1.74
CA GLY A 27 10.03 -6.08 -1.88
C GLY A 27 9.85 -4.61 -1.43
N TYR A 28 8.76 -4.32 -0.72
CA TYR A 28 8.50 -3.01 -0.13
C TYR A 28 9.69 -2.47 0.71
N PHE A 29 10.30 -3.31 1.57
CA PHE A 29 11.41 -2.85 2.40
C PHE A 29 12.68 -2.51 1.60
N ALA A 30 12.87 -3.09 0.40
CA ALA A 30 13.95 -2.65 -0.48
C ALA A 30 13.71 -1.22 -0.99
N ALA A 31 12.47 -0.87 -1.29
CA ALA A 31 12.13 0.50 -1.67
C ALA A 31 12.32 1.47 -0.50
N CYS A 32 11.96 1.08 0.73
CA CYS A 32 12.26 1.86 1.94
C CYS A 32 13.79 2.06 2.10
N ALA A 33 14.57 1.00 1.91
CA ALA A 33 16.03 1.06 1.96
C ALA A 33 16.61 2.03 0.92
N CYS A 34 16.10 2.01 -0.32
CA CYS A 34 16.47 2.97 -1.37
C CYS A 34 16.20 4.41 -0.96
N VAL A 35 15.02 4.72 -0.44
CA VAL A 35 14.66 6.08 -0.03
C VAL A 35 15.52 6.56 1.14
N ASN A 36 15.74 5.70 2.14
CA ASN A 36 16.60 6.04 3.27
C ASN A 36 18.06 6.26 2.83
N ARG A 37 18.57 5.41 1.93
CA ARG A 37 19.91 5.58 1.33
C ARG A 37 20.02 6.93 0.61
N ALA A 38 19.05 7.26 -0.24
CA ALA A 38 19.05 8.51 -0.98
C ALA A 38 19.00 9.75 -0.06
N ILE A 39 18.23 9.70 1.02
CA ILE A 39 18.19 10.77 2.03
C ILE A 39 19.54 10.89 2.75
N ASP A 40 20.13 9.77 3.19
CA ASP A 40 21.45 9.76 3.84
C ASP A 40 22.56 10.28 2.92
N GLU A 41 22.43 10.08 1.59
CA GLU A 41 23.34 10.59 0.55
C GLU A 41 23.06 12.07 0.18
N GLY A 42 22.09 12.71 0.82
CA GLY A 42 21.78 14.13 0.62
C GLY A 42 20.89 14.43 -0.58
N ILE A 43 20.26 13.43 -1.20
CA ILE A 43 19.26 13.65 -2.25
C ILE A 43 18.01 14.28 -1.59
N PRO A 44 17.54 15.46 -2.05
CA PRO A 44 16.46 16.20 -1.38
C PRO A 44 15.07 15.63 -1.72
N LEU A 45 14.86 14.33 -1.49
CA LEU A 45 13.62 13.61 -1.81
C LEU A 45 12.38 14.08 -1.05
N LEU A 46 12.56 14.83 0.04
CA LEU A 46 11.47 15.41 0.83
C LEU A 46 11.10 16.84 0.38
N ASN A 47 11.82 17.41 -0.58
CA ASN A 47 11.57 18.74 -1.11
C ASN A 47 10.64 18.66 -2.33
N ALA A 48 9.50 19.37 -2.27
CA ALA A 48 8.49 19.31 -3.32
C ALA A 48 8.97 19.88 -4.66
N GLU A 49 9.83 20.91 -4.66
CA GLU A 49 10.46 21.42 -5.89
C GLU A 49 11.34 20.36 -6.57
N PHE A 50 12.17 19.63 -5.81
CA PHE A 50 12.96 18.51 -6.35
C PHE A 50 12.05 17.39 -6.88
N MET A 51 11.01 17.01 -6.12
CA MET A 51 10.05 16.01 -6.55
C MET A 51 9.40 16.40 -7.88
N LYS A 52 8.96 17.65 -8.03
CA LYS A 52 8.34 18.20 -9.24
C LYS A 52 9.23 18.02 -10.47
N SER A 53 10.55 18.21 -10.32
CA SER A 53 11.54 18.11 -11.39
C SER A 53 12.25 16.75 -11.49
N ILE A 54 11.81 15.72 -10.76
CA ILE A 54 12.50 14.43 -10.75
C ILE A 54 12.54 13.80 -12.14
N THR A 55 13.67 13.21 -12.50
CA THR A 55 13.88 12.56 -13.79
C THR A 55 13.92 11.04 -13.68
N VAL A 56 13.82 10.35 -14.83
CA VAL A 56 14.01 8.90 -14.93
C VAL A 56 15.38 8.48 -14.40
N ASP A 57 16.43 9.25 -14.68
CA ASP A 57 17.78 8.94 -14.21
C ASP A 57 17.91 9.11 -12.69
N ASN A 58 17.25 10.12 -12.11
CA ASN A 58 17.17 10.23 -10.66
C ASN A 58 16.50 9.00 -10.05
N VAL A 59 15.35 8.56 -10.58
CA VAL A 59 14.63 7.38 -10.07
C VAL A 59 15.46 6.10 -10.24
N LYS A 60 16.14 5.92 -11.38
CA LYS A 60 17.04 4.77 -11.59
C LYS A 60 18.18 4.73 -10.58
N GLU A 61 18.78 5.87 -10.27
CA GLU A 61 19.87 5.95 -9.29
C GLU A 61 19.36 5.71 -7.86
N ILE A 62 18.27 6.37 -7.46
CA ILE A 62 17.66 6.19 -6.14
C ILE A 62 17.29 4.72 -5.91
N PHE A 63 16.61 4.10 -6.87
CA PHE A 63 16.12 2.72 -6.80
C PHE A 63 17.08 1.69 -7.41
N LYS A 64 18.39 1.97 -7.40
CA LYS A 64 19.41 1.03 -7.84
C LYS A 64 19.49 -0.17 -6.90
N SER A 65 19.32 -1.37 -7.45
CA SER A 65 19.48 -2.64 -6.73
C SER A 65 20.93 -3.14 -6.75
N ASP A 66 21.26 -4.06 -5.85
CA ASP A 66 22.60 -4.65 -5.75
C ASP A 66 22.99 -5.42 -7.02
N SER A 67 22.01 -6.00 -7.71
CA SER A 67 22.22 -6.75 -8.96
C SER A 67 22.13 -5.90 -10.23
N GLY A 68 21.85 -4.59 -10.11
CA GLY A 68 21.59 -3.71 -11.25
C GLY A 68 20.23 -3.95 -11.94
N SER A 69 19.41 -4.87 -11.43
CA SER A 69 18.02 -5.04 -11.91
C SER A 69 17.21 -3.77 -11.62
N PRO A 70 16.52 -3.17 -12.61
CA PRO A 70 15.73 -1.98 -12.37
C PRO A 70 14.52 -2.29 -11.50
N ILE A 71 14.08 -1.30 -10.73
CA ILE A 71 12.76 -1.37 -10.11
C ILE A 71 11.68 -1.31 -11.22
N PRO A 72 10.58 -2.06 -11.12
CA PRO A 72 9.51 -1.94 -12.09
C PRO A 72 8.86 -0.55 -12.08
N LEU A 73 8.28 -0.19 -13.23
CA LEU A 73 7.48 1.02 -13.45
C LEU A 73 8.24 2.31 -13.10
N VAL A 74 9.46 2.45 -13.63
CA VAL A 74 10.33 3.63 -13.37
C VAL A 74 9.65 4.90 -13.86
N GLU A 75 9.09 4.87 -15.06
CA GLU A 75 8.41 6.00 -15.69
C GLU A 75 7.17 6.42 -14.90
N GLU A 76 6.39 5.46 -14.40
CA GLU A 76 5.23 5.73 -13.54
C GLU A 76 5.68 6.32 -12.21
N ARG A 77 6.78 5.84 -11.62
CA ARG A 77 7.35 6.42 -10.39
C ARG A 77 7.72 7.89 -10.58
N VAL A 78 8.35 8.23 -11.71
CA VAL A 78 8.62 9.64 -12.06
C VAL A 78 7.32 10.43 -12.12
N LYS A 79 6.31 9.93 -12.84
CA LYS A 79 5.01 10.61 -12.98
C LYS A 79 4.35 10.90 -11.64
N VAL A 80 4.24 9.89 -10.75
CA VAL A 80 3.56 10.07 -9.46
C VAL A 80 4.35 10.93 -8.46
N ILE A 81 5.69 10.89 -8.50
CA ILE A 81 6.54 11.75 -7.66
C ILE A 81 6.45 13.20 -8.16
N SER A 82 6.58 13.43 -9.46
CA SER A 82 6.47 14.75 -10.08
C SER A 82 5.10 15.37 -9.87
N GLU A 83 4.04 14.58 -10.04
CA GLU A 83 2.66 14.99 -9.72
C GLU A 83 2.54 15.42 -8.26
N ALA A 84 3.01 14.61 -7.32
CA ALA A 84 2.95 14.93 -5.91
C ALA A 84 3.71 16.22 -5.57
N GLY A 85 4.94 16.38 -6.09
CA GLY A 85 5.73 17.61 -5.91
C GLY A 85 5.00 18.84 -6.44
N ARG A 86 4.46 18.77 -7.66
CA ARG A 86 3.68 19.86 -8.27
C ARG A 86 2.47 20.27 -7.43
N ILE A 87 1.66 19.30 -7.00
CA ILE A 87 0.46 19.56 -6.18
C ILE A 87 0.84 20.17 -4.83
N LEU A 88 1.92 19.67 -4.21
CA LEU A 88 2.39 20.19 -2.94
C LEU A 88 2.79 21.66 -3.05
N GLU A 89 3.58 22.02 -4.06
CA GLU A 89 3.96 23.42 -4.34
C GLU A 89 2.73 24.30 -4.62
N GLU A 90 1.84 23.86 -5.50
CA GLU A 90 0.70 24.68 -5.96
C GLU A 90 -0.40 24.88 -4.90
N LYS A 91 -0.63 23.88 -4.04
CA LYS A 91 -1.84 23.83 -3.18
C LYS A 91 -1.57 23.67 -1.69
N PHE A 92 -0.37 23.25 -1.30
CA PHE A 92 -0.07 22.81 0.06
C PHE A 92 1.24 23.38 0.61
N ASN A 93 1.64 24.57 0.16
CA ASN A 93 2.82 25.30 0.64
C ASN A 93 4.12 24.46 0.58
N GLY A 94 4.24 23.60 -0.44
CA GLY A 94 5.41 22.72 -0.65
C GLY A 94 5.53 21.57 0.35
N THR A 95 4.54 21.33 1.23
CA THR A 95 4.64 20.31 2.28
C THR A 95 3.35 19.52 2.48
N PHE A 96 3.48 18.20 2.64
CA PHE A 96 2.33 17.35 2.96
C PHE A 96 1.74 17.64 4.34
N TYR A 97 2.50 18.31 5.22
CA TYR A 97 1.99 18.75 6.52
C TYR A 97 0.74 19.63 6.38
N SER A 98 0.66 20.48 5.36
CA SER A 98 -0.52 21.31 5.09
C SER A 98 -1.76 20.46 4.80
N CYS A 99 -1.62 19.27 4.19
CA CYS A 99 -2.75 18.34 4.02
C CYS A 99 -3.29 17.87 5.38
N ILE A 100 -2.39 17.61 6.33
CA ILE A 100 -2.73 17.14 7.69
C ILE A 100 -3.38 18.27 8.50
N GLU A 101 -2.90 19.52 8.36
CA GLU A 101 -3.54 20.68 9.00
C GLU A 101 -4.99 20.87 8.54
N ASN A 102 -5.27 20.60 7.26
CA ASN A 102 -6.59 20.81 6.66
C ASN A 102 -7.57 19.64 6.88
N CYS A 103 -7.14 18.50 7.42
CA CYS A 103 -8.01 17.32 7.58
C CYS A 103 -8.84 17.31 8.87
N ASN A 104 -8.73 18.34 9.72
CA ASN A 104 -9.49 18.46 10.96
C ASN A 104 -9.41 17.22 11.88
N ARG A 105 -8.26 16.54 11.91
CA ARG A 105 -8.04 15.30 12.65
C ARG A 105 -9.03 14.18 12.26
N SER A 106 -9.42 14.13 10.99
CA SER A 106 -10.23 13.04 10.42
C SER A 106 -9.43 12.29 9.36
N ALA A 107 -9.37 10.97 9.52
CA ALA A 107 -8.82 10.02 8.55
C ALA A 107 -9.61 10.07 7.24
N VAL A 108 -10.95 10.14 7.33
CA VAL A 108 -11.84 10.21 6.15
C VAL A 108 -11.64 11.53 5.40
N GLU A 109 -11.51 12.65 6.10
CA GLU A 109 -11.24 13.93 5.44
C GLU A 109 -9.83 14.00 4.86
N LEU A 110 -8.81 13.42 5.50
CA LEU A 110 -7.48 13.32 4.89
C LEU A 110 -7.51 12.47 3.62
N LEU A 111 -8.23 11.33 3.64
CA LEU A 111 -8.43 10.48 2.46
C LEU A 111 -9.09 11.25 1.31
N LYS A 112 -10.11 12.06 1.60
CA LYS A 112 -10.77 12.95 0.60
C LYS A 112 -9.81 14.02 0.08
N ILE A 113 -9.06 14.70 0.94
CA ILE A 113 -8.06 15.70 0.52
C ILE A 113 -7.06 15.07 -0.45
N VAL A 114 -6.55 13.87 -0.12
CA VAL A 114 -5.60 13.14 -0.96
C VAL A 114 -6.23 12.79 -2.31
N THR A 115 -7.38 12.13 -2.31
CA THR A 115 -8.02 11.65 -3.57
C THR A 115 -8.56 12.77 -4.46
N ASN A 116 -8.98 13.90 -3.88
CA ASN A 116 -9.42 15.06 -4.64
C ASN A 116 -8.25 15.77 -5.33
N ASN A 117 -7.06 15.78 -4.72
CA ASN A 117 -5.94 16.57 -5.23
C ASN A 117 -4.91 15.75 -6.02
N PHE A 118 -4.62 14.51 -5.61
CA PHE A 118 -3.58 13.66 -6.18
C PHE A 118 -4.23 12.52 -6.98
N GLU A 119 -4.19 12.63 -8.30
CA GLU A 119 -4.82 11.69 -9.23
C GLU A 119 -4.21 10.30 -9.16
N SER A 120 -2.91 10.18 -8.92
CA SER A 120 -2.28 8.87 -8.77
C SER A 120 -2.83 8.05 -7.59
N TYR A 121 -3.54 8.66 -6.64
CA TYR A 121 -4.20 7.94 -5.55
C TYR A 121 -5.64 7.49 -5.88
N ARG A 122 -6.18 7.83 -7.05
CA ARG A 122 -7.55 7.54 -7.49
C ARG A 122 -7.71 6.11 -8.03
N ASP A 123 -7.56 5.16 -7.13
CA ASP A 123 -7.72 3.72 -7.36
C ASP A 123 -9.22 3.34 -7.46
N TYR A 124 -9.78 3.56 -8.67
CA TYR A 124 -11.15 3.28 -9.06
C TYR A 124 -11.23 2.16 -10.11
N ALA A 125 -12.34 1.43 -10.13
CA ALA A 125 -12.67 0.46 -11.17
C ALA A 125 -14.17 0.51 -11.50
N GLU A 126 -14.57 -0.17 -12.57
CA GLU A 126 -15.97 -0.43 -12.89
C GLU A 126 -16.26 -1.92 -12.70
N TYR A 127 -17.34 -2.25 -11.99
CA TYR A 127 -17.79 -3.61 -11.76
C TYR A 127 -19.28 -3.71 -12.04
N LYS A 128 -19.67 -4.52 -13.03
CA LYS A 128 -21.07 -4.73 -13.42
C LYS A 128 -21.84 -3.40 -13.62
N GLY A 129 -21.19 -2.44 -14.28
CA GLY A 129 -21.75 -1.11 -14.56
C GLY A 129 -21.77 -0.14 -13.37
N GLN A 130 -21.18 -0.51 -12.23
CA GLN A 130 -21.05 0.34 -11.05
C GLN A 130 -19.61 0.80 -10.86
N LYS A 131 -19.43 2.10 -10.61
CA LYS A 131 -18.13 2.64 -10.21
C LYS A 131 -17.83 2.23 -8.77
N VAL A 132 -16.70 1.57 -8.56
CA VAL A 132 -16.20 1.15 -7.24
C VAL A 132 -14.83 1.78 -6.97
N SER A 133 -14.43 1.79 -5.70
CA SER A 133 -13.16 2.36 -5.27
C SER A 133 -12.48 1.50 -4.22
N PHE A 134 -11.17 1.32 -4.34
CA PHE A 134 -10.35 0.63 -3.35
C PHE A 134 -9.46 1.61 -2.59
N LEU A 135 -8.97 2.64 -3.27
CA LEU A 135 -8.16 3.72 -2.69
C LEU A 135 -6.98 3.21 -1.85
N LYS A 136 -6.41 2.03 -2.19
CA LYS A 136 -5.50 1.28 -1.31
C LYS A 136 -4.33 2.12 -0.82
N ARG A 137 -3.57 2.75 -1.73
CA ARG A 137 -2.42 3.58 -1.35
C ARG A 137 -2.81 4.82 -0.55
N ALA A 138 -4.01 5.38 -0.80
CA ALA A 138 -4.49 6.54 -0.09
C ALA A 138 -4.87 6.16 1.34
N GLN A 139 -5.50 5.00 1.54
CA GLN A 139 -5.79 4.45 2.85
C GLN A 139 -4.49 4.11 3.62
N ILE A 140 -3.49 3.51 2.96
CA ILE A 140 -2.17 3.27 3.55
C ILE A 140 -1.52 4.58 4.00
N LEU A 141 -1.51 5.61 3.15
CA LEU A 141 -0.93 6.92 3.51
C LEU A 141 -1.56 7.49 4.79
N VAL A 142 -2.89 7.46 4.90
CA VAL A 142 -3.61 7.93 6.09
C VAL A 142 -3.27 7.08 7.32
N ALA A 143 -3.25 5.76 7.16
CA ALA A 143 -2.94 4.83 8.25
C ALA A 143 -1.48 4.92 8.72
N ASP A 144 -0.52 5.08 7.82
CA ASP A 144 0.90 5.23 8.14
C ASP A 144 1.17 6.54 8.88
N ILE A 145 0.51 7.63 8.48
CA ILE A 145 0.55 8.92 9.20
C ILE A 145 -0.01 8.72 10.61
N TYR A 146 -1.21 8.14 10.74
CA TYR A 146 -1.81 7.87 12.04
C TYR A 146 -0.89 7.03 12.93
N ASN A 147 -0.41 5.88 12.45
CA ASN A 147 0.40 4.97 13.26
C ASN A 147 1.79 5.54 13.61
N SER A 148 2.39 6.33 12.73
CA SER A 148 3.71 6.91 12.97
C SER A 148 3.65 8.11 13.93
N CYS A 149 2.55 8.86 13.89
CA CYS A 149 2.43 10.17 14.51
C CYS A 149 1.40 10.26 15.64
N LYS A 150 0.49 9.30 15.82
CA LYS A 150 -0.45 9.29 16.94
C LYS A 150 0.29 9.46 18.25
N GLU A 151 -0.34 10.19 19.18
CA GLU A 151 0.22 10.58 20.49
C GLU A 151 1.43 11.54 20.44
N LYS A 152 2.12 11.68 19.29
CA LYS A 152 3.27 12.59 19.10
C LYS A 152 2.87 13.90 18.44
N ILE A 153 1.93 13.85 17.49
CA ILE A 153 1.46 14.98 16.69
C ILE A 153 -0.07 15.00 16.80
N ARG A 154 -0.60 15.98 17.55
CA ARG A 154 -2.05 16.11 17.79
C ARG A 154 -2.89 16.17 16.50
N LEU A 155 -2.36 16.76 15.43
CA LEU A 155 -3.05 16.86 14.14
C LEU A 155 -3.25 15.52 13.44
N ALA A 156 -2.40 14.52 13.74
CA ALA A 156 -2.45 13.18 13.15
C ALA A 156 -3.21 12.16 14.03
N ASP A 157 -3.79 12.61 15.14
CA ASP A 157 -4.61 11.79 16.03
C ASP A 157 -6.06 11.76 15.52
N PHE A 158 -6.33 10.83 14.61
CA PHE A 158 -7.60 10.71 13.90
C PHE A 158 -8.63 9.91 14.70
N SER A 159 -9.78 10.52 15.01
CA SER A 159 -10.84 9.88 15.80
C SER A 159 -11.64 8.81 15.06
N ASP A 160 -11.61 8.85 13.73
CA ASP A 160 -12.39 8.03 12.82
C ASP A 160 -11.51 7.08 11.98
N ILE A 161 -10.27 6.81 12.42
CA ILE A 161 -9.34 5.90 11.73
C ILE A 161 -9.95 4.52 11.44
N GLY A 162 -10.84 4.04 12.32
CA GLY A 162 -11.55 2.78 12.16
C GLY A 162 -12.60 2.75 11.04
N GLN A 163 -12.83 3.86 10.33
CA GLN A 163 -13.66 3.89 9.11
C GLN A 163 -12.89 3.48 7.85
N LEU A 164 -11.56 3.43 7.89
CA LEU A 164 -10.78 2.86 6.79
C LEU A 164 -10.98 1.34 6.73
N THR A 165 -10.86 0.78 5.54
CA THR A 165 -10.90 -0.66 5.30
C THR A 165 -9.51 -1.27 5.39
N MET A 166 -9.42 -2.60 5.22
CA MET A 166 -8.17 -3.26 4.85
C MET A 166 -7.63 -2.70 3.52
N PHE A 167 -6.33 -2.89 3.26
CA PHE A 167 -5.67 -2.37 2.08
C PHE A 167 -5.64 -3.46 1.01
N ALA A 168 -6.55 -3.38 0.04
CA ALA A 168 -6.75 -4.39 -1.00
C ALA A 168 -5.54 -4.56 -1.95
N ASP A 169 -4.52 -5.26 -1.44
CA ASP A 169 -3.26 -5.66 -2.05
C ASP A 169 -3.35 -7.08 -2.66
N TYR A 170 -2.29 -7.51 -3.34
CA TYR A 170 -2.15 -8.85 -3.88
C TYR A 170 -1.72 -9.92 -2.88
N ARG A 171 -1.14 -9.56 -1.72
CA ARG A 171 -0.67 -10.54 -0.72
C ARG A 171 -1.68 -10.87 0.37
N VAL A 172 -2.57 -9.95 0.69
CA VAL A 172 -3.59 -10.16 1.73
C VAL A 172 -4.58 -11.28 1.36
N PRO A 173 -5.18 -11.32 0.15
CA PRO A 173 -6.03 -12.45 -0.26
C PRO A 173 -5.33 -13.81 -0.19
N GLN A 174 -4.02 -13.85 -0.48
CA GLN A 174 -3.19 -15.05 -0.35
C GLN A 174 -3.18 -15.56 1.11
N SER A 175 -3.05 -14.64 2.06
CA SER A 175 -3.01 -14.93 3.50
C SER A 175 -4.38 -15.40 4.00
N LEU A 176 -5.45 -14.71 3.61
CA LEU A 176 -6.83 -15.08 3.92
C LEU A 176 -7.14 -16.49 3.43
N CYS A 177 -6.71 -16.81 2.20
CA CYS A 177 -6.94 -18.13 1.63
C CYS A 177 -6.12 -19.22 2.32
N PHE A 178 -4.86 -18.95 2.65
CA PHE A 178 -4.04 -19.89 3.42
C PHE A 178 -4.61 -20.20 4.81
N LEU A 179 -5.18 -19.21 5.47
CA LEU A 179 -5.78 -19.34 6.80
C LEU A 179 -7.21 -19.89 6.78
N GLY A 180 -7.78 -20.14 5.60
CA GLY A 180 -9.12 -20.70 5.43
C GLY A 180 -10.27 -19.69 5.57
N ALA A 181 -9.98 -18.39 5.61
CA ALA A 181 -11.00 -17.33 5.67
C ALA A 181 -11.55 -16.96 4.27
N LEU A 182 -10.86 -17.35 3.21
CA LEU A 182 -11.26 -17.14 1.81
C LEU A 182 -10.97 -18.40 0.99
N GLU A 183 -11.80 -18.75 0.01
CA GLU A 183 -11.55 -19.90 -0.86
C GLU A 183 -11.51 -19.47 -2.33
N TYR A 184 -10.41 -19.80 -3.02
CA TYR A 184 -10.34 -19.63 -4.47
C TYR A 184 -11.01 -20.79 -5.19
N SER A 185 -11.87 -20.47 -6.15
CA SER A 185 -12.43 -21.46 -7.08
C SER A 185 -11.32 -22.16 -7.89
N PRO A 186 -11.56 -23.39 -8.39
CA PRO A 186 -10.58 -24.08 -9.23
C PRO A 186 -10.16 -23.27 -10.47
N VAL A 187 -11.11 -22.53 -11.07
CA VAL A 187 -10.86 -21.66 -12.22
C VAL A 187 -9.93 -20.52 -11.84
N LEU A 188 -10.20 -19.83 -10.72
CA LEU A 188 -9.36 -18.74 -10.24
C LEU A 188 -7.94 -19.24 -9.93
N LYS A 189 -7.81 -20.36 -9.21
CA LYS A 189 -6.49 -20.95 -8.91
C LYS A 189 -5.67 -21.19 -10.18
N LYS A 190 -6.29 -21.73 -11.23
CA LYS A 190 -5.64 -21.96 -12.53
C LYS A 190 -5.15 -20.63 -13.14
N ILE A 191 -6.00 -19.61 -13.21
CA ILE A 191 -5.65 -18.30 -13.76
C ILE A 191 -4.48 -17.66 -13.00
N LEU A 192 -4.50 -17.72 -11.67
CA LEU A 192 -3.42 -17.14 -10.84
C LEU A 192 -2.07 -17.85 -11.02
N CYS A 193 -2.07 -19.14 -11.35
CA CYS A 193 -0.85 -19.89 -11.67
C CYS A 193 -0.31 -19.56 -13.06
N GLU A 194 -1.18 -19.25 -14.03
CA GLU A 194 -0.82 -19.11 -15.44
C GLU A 194 -0.24 -17.74 -15.80
N GLY A 195 -0.57 -16.67 -15.07
CA GLY A 195 -0.14 -15.35 -15.51
C GLY A 195 -0.42 -14.17 -14.60
N THR A 196 -0.59 -13.02 -15.24
CA THR A 196 -0.93 -11.74 -14.62
C THR A 196 -2.41 -11.44 -14.87
N LEU A 197 -3.03 -10.69 -13.97
CA LEU A 197 -4.36 -10.13 -14.17
C LEU A 197 -4.25 -8.68 -14.61
N ASP A 198 -5.13 -8.28 -15.53
CA ASP A 198 -5.29 -6.88 -15.89
C ASP A 198 -5.93 -6.09 -14.75
N ASN A 199 -5.42 -4.88 -14.51
CA ASN A 199 -6.00 -3.97 -13.53
C ASN A 199 -7.42 -3.55 -13.97
N GLY A 200 -8.39 -3.68 -13.08
CA GLY A 200 -9.80 -3.41 -13.38
C GLY A 200 -10.52 -4.55 -14.10
N SER A 201 -9.86 -5.70 -14.33
CA SER A 201 -10.57 -6.90 -14.79
C SER A 201 -11.54 -7.40 -13.72
N GLU A 202 -12.65 -8.02 -14.13
CA GLU A 202 -13.70 -8.48 -13.19
C GLU A 202 -13.12 -9.36 -12.07
N ILE A 203 -12.22 -10.29 -12.42
CA ILE A 203 -11.57 -11.19 -11.47
C ILE A 203 -10.66 -10.45 -10.47
N GLU A 204 -9.91 -9.45 -10.95
CA GLU A 204 -9.04 -8.64 -10.09
C GLU A 204 -9.87 -7.81 -9.11
N VAL A 205 -10.94 -7.18 -9.60
CA VAL A 205 -11.87 -6.39 -8.79
C VAL A 205 -12.61 -7.25 -7.76
N GLU A 206 -13.05 -8.46 -8.15
CA GLU A 206 -13.65 -9.44 -7.24
C GLU A 206 -12.69 -9.84 -6.13
N LEU A 207 -11.45 -10.21 -6.47
CA LEU A 207 -10.44 -10.59 -5.48
C LEU A 207 -10.22 -9.51 -4.43
N ARG A 208 -10.11 -8.26 -4.85
CA ARG A 208 -9.97 -7.11 -3.95
C ARG A 208 -11.23 -6.90 -3.10
N GLY A 209 -12.41 -6.92 -3.72
CA GLY A 209 -13.69 -6.72 -3.03
C GLY A 209 -13.95 -7.78 -1.97
N PHE A 210 -13.75 -9.06 -2.31
CA PHE A 210 -13.87 -10.16 -1.35
C PHE A 210 -12.82 -10.06 -0.22
N SER A 211 -11.61 -9.58 -0.50
CA SER A 211 -10.60 -9.37 0.56
C SER A 211 -11.04 -8.32 1.57
N ILE A 212 -11.64 -7.22 1.11
CA ILE A 212 -12.21 -6.18 1.97
C ILE A 212 -13.32 -6.78 2.82
N PHE A 213 -14.30 -7.41 2.18
CA PHE A 213 -15.44 -8.01 2.86
C PHE A 213 -15.01 -9.02 3.95
N VAL A 214 -14.08 -9.92 3.64
CA VAL A 214 -13.61 -10.92 4.61
C VAL A 214 -12.89 -10.27 5.79
N CYS A 215 -12.12 -9.20 5.59
CA CYS A 215 -11.48 -8.51 6.72
C CYS A 215 -12.50 -7.77 7.60
N ASP A 216 -13.58 -7.24 7.03
CA ASP A 216 -14.69 -6.66 7.79
C ASP A 216 -15.41 -7.74 8.61
N GLU A 217 -15.66 -8.92 8.03
CA GLU A 217 -16.24 -10.07 8.74
C GLU A 217 -15.33 -10.56 9.88
N VAL A 218 -14.01 -10.64 9.66
CA VAL A 218 -13.04 -10.97 10.71
C VAL A 218 -13.08 -9.93 11.83
N THR A 219 -13.15 -8.65 11.49
CA THR A 219 -13.26 -7.56 12.48
C THR A 219 -14.55 -7.67 13.28
N ALA A 220 -15.67 -7.95 12.62
CA ALA A 220 -16.98 -8.16 13.26
C ALA A 220 -16.95 -9.37 14.21
N MET A 221 -16.35 -10.49 13.77
CA MET A 221 -16.19 -11.68 14.59
C MET A 221 -15.32 -11.44 15.82
N ILE A 222 -14.21 -10.71 15.68
CA ILE A 222 -13.36 -10.31 16.83
C ILE A 222 -14.18 -9.50 17.84
N ARG A 223 -15.02 -8.56 17.38
CA ARG A 223 -15.91 -7.79 18.26
C ARG A 223 -16.94 -8.66 18.95
N TYR A 224 -17.54 -9.62 18.23
CA TYR A 224 -18.52 -10.56 18.79
C TYR A 224 -17.93 -11.47 19.86
N LEU A 225 -16.68 -11.92 19.68
CA LEU A 225 -15.99 -12.81 20.62
C LEU A 225 -15.49 -12.10 21.88
N ARG A 226 -15.45 -10.76 21.91
CA ARG A 226 -15.01 -10.02 23.10
C ARG A 226 -15.99 -10.16 24.24
N THR A 227 -15.43 -10.33 25.42
CA THR A 227 -16.16 -10.37 26.68
C THR A 227 -15.84 -9.14 27.53
N PRO A 228 -16.57 -8.87 28.64
CA PRO A 228 -16.21 -7.82 29.58
C PRO A 228 -14.78 -7.96 30.16
N ALA A 229 -14.21 -9.17 30.18
CA ALA A 229 -12.83 -9.39 30.61
C ALA A 229 -11.81 -8.77 29.63
N ASP A 230 -12.20 -8.53 28.39
CA ASP A 230 -11.36 -7.99 27.31
C ASP A 230 -11.47 -6.47 27.19
N ALA A 231 -12.14 -5.79 28.12
CA ALA A 231 -12.42 -4.35 28.05
C ALA A 231 -11.14 -3.47 27.97
N ASN A 232 -10.02 -3.97 28.51
CA ASN A 232 -8.73 -3.28 28.49
C ASN A 232 -7.92 -3.54 27.20
N LEU A 233 -8.37 -4.45 26.32
CA LEU A 233 -7.68 -4.73 25.06
C LEU A 233 -7.99 -3.66 24.00
N GLN A 234 -6.97 -3.26 23.24
CA GLN A 234 -7.11 -2.35 22.09
C GLN A 234 -8.28 -2.77 21.20
N VAL A 235 -9.11 -1.84 20.75
CA VAL A 235 -10.15 -2.11 19.73
C VAL A 235 -9.50 -2.42 18.38
N ILE A 236 -9.81 -3.59 17.81
CA ILE A 236 -9.31 -4.03 16.51
C ILE A 236 -10.23 -3.50 15.39
N ASN A 237 -9.64 -2.95 14.34
CA ASN A 237 -10.31 -2.55 13.11
C ASN A 237 -9.68 -3.24 11.88
N ALA A 238 -10.20 -2.97 10.68
CA ALA A 238 -9.76 -3.63 9.45
C ALA A 238 -8.29 -3.36 9.09
N ILE A 239 -7.71 -2.22 9.50
CA ILE A 239 -6.28 -1.92 9.33
C ILE A 239 -5.44 -2.88 10.15
N ASP A 240 -5.82 -3.13 11.42
CA ASP A 240 -5.08 -4.04 12.29
C ASP A 240 -5.09 -5.47 11.74
N VAL A 241 -6.23 -5.91 11.17
CA VAL A 241 -6.38 -7.21 10.49
C VAL A 241 -5.47 -7.28 9.25
N ASP A 242 -5.48 -6.23 8.41
CA ASP A 242 -4.61 -6.13 7.23
C ASP A 242 -3.12 -6.26 7.60
N VAL A 243 -2.67 -5.45 8.56
CA VAL A 243 -1.29 -5.43 9.04
C VAL A 243 -0.89 -6.80 9.57
N PHE A 244 -1.75 -7.45 10.35
CA PHE A 244 -1.52 -8.82 10.82
C PHE A 244 -1.32 -9.79 9.65
N LEU A 245 -2.23 -9.79 8.67
CA LEU A 245 -2.18 -10.70 7.52
C LEU A 245 -0.92 -10.47 6.67
N TRP A 246 -0.56 -9.21 6.44
CA TRP A 246 0.64 -8.84 5.69
C TRP A 246 1.91 -9.34 6.37
N PHE A 247 2.06 -9.11 7.68
CA PHE A 247 3.20 -9.63 8.44
C PHE A 247 3.19 -11.15 8.54
N TYR A 248 2.02 -11.77 8.70
CA TYR A 248 1.85 -13.22 8.72
C TYR A 248 2.42 -13.84 7.44
N ARG A 249 2.00 -13.38 6.25
CA ARG A 249 2.52 -13.90 4.98
C ARG A 249 4.02 -13.69 4.83
N ARG A 250 4.59 -12.61 5.37
CA ARG A 250 6.05 -12.43 5.35
C ARG A 250 6.78 -13.42 6.24
N LYS A 251 6.26 -13.67 7.44
CA LYS A 251 6.85 -14.61 8.40
C LYS A 251 6.78 -16.05 7.91
N TYR A 252 5.68 -16.44 7.27
CA TYR A 252 5.42 -17.80 6.77
C TYR A 252 5.52 -17.90 5.25
N ALA A 253 6.38 -17.08 4.61
CA ALA A 253 6.41 -16.92 3.16
C ALA A 253 6.61 -18.25 2.40
N CYS A 254 7.49 -19.13 2.88
CA CYS A 254 7.73 -20.43 2.24
C CYS A 254 6.46 -21.28 2.19
N GLU A 255 5.79 -21.46 3.32
CA GLU A 255 4.58 -22.30 3.42
C GLU A 255 3.39 -21.70 2.65
N VAL A 256 3.23 -20.38 2.72
CA VAL A 256 2.12 -19.67 2.06
C VAL A 256 2.29 -19.70 0.54
N GLU A 257 3.50 -19.41 0.02
CA GLU A 257 3.75 -19.38 -1.42
C GLU A 257 3.76 -20.76 -2.08
N GLU A 258 4.07 -21.82 -1.34
CA GLU A 258 4.00 -23.19 -1.84
C GLU A 258 2.55 -23.64 -2.08
N LYS A 259 1.61 -23.20 -1.25
CA LYS A 259 0.23 -23.69 -1.26
C LYS A 259 -0.74 -22.81 -2.04
N ILE A 260 -0.59 -21.49 -1.95
CA ILE A 260 -1.60 -20.55 -2.41
C ILE A 260 -0.97 -19.57 -3.41
N PRO A 261 -1.41 -19.57 -4.69
CA PRO A 261 -0.96 -18.55 -5.63
C PRO A 261 -1.52 -17.18 -5.24
N TYR A 262 -0.88 -16.12 -5.70
CA TYR A 262 -1.36 -14.75 -5.52
C TYR A 262 -1.52 -14.09 -6.88
N HIS A 263 -2.46 -13.16 -6.99
CA HIS A 263 -2.64 -12.44 -8.24
C HIS A 263 -1.48 -11.49 -8.49
N LYS A 264 -1.05 -11.39 -9.75
CA LYS A 264 0.00 -10.46 -10.16
C LYS A 264 -0.64 -9.45 -11.10
N THR A 265 -0.78 -8.23 -10.63
CA THR A 265 -1.31 -7.12 -11.43
C THR A 265 -0.26 -6.04 -11.50
N ARG A 266 0.12 -5.65 -12.72
CA ARG A 266 1.14 -4.62 -12.95
C ARG A 266 0.43 -3.27 -13.11
N CYS A 267 0.39 -2.49 -12.03
CA CYS A 267 -0.10 -1.11 -12.08
C CYS A 267 0.47 -0.29 -10.92
N ILE A 268 0.05 0.98 -10.81
CA ILE A 268 0.49 1.90 -9.75
C ILE A 268 -0.23 1.70 -8.42
N TYR A 269 -1.24 0.82 -8.35
CA TYR A 269 -2.09 0.64 -7.15
C TYR A 269 -1.66 -0.54 -6.26
N TYR A 270 -0.89 -1.49 -6.80
CA TYR A 270 -0.40 -2.68 -6.08
C TYR A 270 1.05 -2.55 -5.73
#